data_AF-A0A3N5E119-F1
#
_entry.id   AF-A0A3N5E119-F1
#
_cell.length_a   1.000
_cell.length_b   1.000
_cell.length_c   1.000
_cell.angle_alpha   90.00
_cell.angle_beta   90.00
_cell.angle_gamma   90.00
#
_symmetry.space_group_name_H-M   'P 1'
#
loop_
_entity.id
_entity.type
_entity.pdbx_description
1 polymer ?
#
loop_
_entity_poly.entity_id
_entity_poly.type
_entity_poly.pdbx_seq_one_letter_code
_entity_poly.pdbx_strand_id
1 'polypeptide(L)'
;MSSTKKGKGGMWAFLDASGVLEKGTEEEIKAAKKAYRKGYILSYRKKQRANKPEFIVFLSKINGDYSRISLAAKQHRMPITTFLRASALAYTNKTYIVPDRLQVAELKGLLSQCLNEIQTIVIQKEKYFWGKEQKFKGVEKRIEKLETEISQKLKQPYTLEELVLKEIERKPEFKVRLLATLNSYDHQNQIA
;
A
#
# COMPACT_ATOMS: atom_id res chain seq x y z
N MET A 1 26.44 7.77 -54.28
CA MET A 1 27.22 7.80 -53.01
C MET A 1 26.28 7.59 -51.84
N SER A 2 26.60 6.62 -51.00
CA SER A 2 25.79 6.15 -49.87
C SER A 2 25.88 7.05 -48.64
N SER A 3 24.78 7.24 -47.92
CA SER A 3 24.83 7.26 -46.46
C SER A 3 23.54 6.69 -45.84
N THR A 4 23.69 5.50 -45.25
CA THR A 4 23.07 5.07 -43.99
C THR A 4 21.55 5.17 -43.82
N LYS A 5 20.85 4.10 -44.23
CA LYS A 5 19.60 3.65 -43.61
C LYS A 5 19.85 3.24 -42.15
N LYS A 6 19.84 4.19 -41.21
CA LYS A 6 19.77 3.91 -39.76
C LYS A 6 18.37 4.31 -39.27
N GLY A 7 17.70 3.36 -38.60
CA GLY A 7 16.32 3.38 -38.09
C GLY A 7 15.60 4.72 -38.09
N LYS A 8 14.88 5.03 -39.17
CA LYS A 8 13.98 6.19 -39.25
C LYS A 8 12.78 5.92 -38.33
N GLY A 9 12.80 6.44 -37.10
CA GLY A 9 11.67 6.37 -36.16
C GLY A 9 10.36 6.92 -36.77
N GLY A 10 9.20 6.62 -36.18
CA GLY A 10 7.88 6.89 -36.79
C GLY A 10 7.62 8.31 -37.29
N MET A 11 8.33 9.31 -36.74
CA MET A 11 8.30 10.70 -37.20
C MET A 11 8.91 10.90 -38.59
N TRP A 12 10.00 10.21 -38.89
CA TRP A 12 10.69 10.31 -40.18
C TRP A 12 9.92 9.61 -41.29
N ALA A 13 9.26 8.48 -40.99
CA ALA A 13 8.36 7.80 -41.92
C ALA A 13 7.13 8.65 -42.25
N PHE A 14 6.59 9.40 -41.28
CA PHE A 14 5.49 10.33 -41.51
C PHE A 14 5.90 11.52 -42.40
N LEU A 15 7.10 12.07 -42.19
CA LEU A 15 7.61 13.17 -43.02
C LEU A 15 7.92 12.72 -44.46
N ASP A 16 8.33 11.45 -44.65
CA ASP A 16 8.53 10.81 -45.95
C ASP A 16 7.19 10.66 -46.68
N ALA A 17 6.19 10.09 -46.00
CA ALA A 17 4.84 9.90 -46.54
C ALA A 17 4.11 11.22 -46.84
N SER A 18 4.49 12.30 -46.15
CA SER A 18 3.92 13.64 -46.37
C SER A 18 4.57 14.36 -47.57
N GLY A 19 5.64 13.82 -48.17
CA GLY A 19 6.35 14.42 -49.32
C GLY A 19 7.18 15.68 -49.00
N VAL A 20 7.17 16.12 -47.74
CA VAL A 20 7.80 17.37 -47.29
C VAL A 20 9.32 17.24 -47.16
N LEU A 21 9.87 16.02 -47.11
CA LEU A 21 11.31 15.77 -47.06
C LEU A 21 12.04 16.05 -48.38
N GLU A 22 11.37 15.89 -49.53
CA GLU A 22 12.01 16.04 -50.84
C GLU A 22 11.74 17.40 -51.49
N LYS A 23 10.62 18.06 -51.16
CA LYS A 23 10.14 19.28 -51.84
C LYS A 23 9.72 20.42 -50.91
N GLY A 24 9.73 20.21 -49.60
CA GLY A 24 9.19 21.18 -48.65
C GLY A 24 10.19 22.26 -48.23
N THR A 25 9.70 23.47 -48.01
CA THR A 25 10.46 24.54 -47.33
C THR A 25 10.66 24.22 -45.84
N GLU A 26 11.65 24.85 -45.19
CA GLU A 26 11.94 24.62 -43.77
C GLU A 26 10.72 24.85 -42.87
N GLU A 27 9.85 25.78 -43.22
CA GLU A 27 8.61 26.08 -42.52
C GLU A 27 7.59 24.94 -42.62
N GLU A 28 7.47 24.31 -43.79
CA GLU A 28 6.58 23.18 -44.04
C GLU A 28 7.07 21.93 -43.28
N ILE A 29 8.38 21.71 -43.25
CA ILE A 29 8.98 20.63 -42.45
C ILE A 29 8.69 20.84 -40.97
N LYS A 30 8.80 22.08 -40.47
CA LYS A 30 8.51 22.42 -39.06
C LYS A 30 7.02 22.25 -38.73
N ALA A 31 6.14 22.64 -39.63
CA ALA A 31 4.69 22.46 -39.50
C ALA A 31 4.31 20.96 -39.49
N ALA A 32 4.85 20.17 -40.41
CA ALA A 32 4.60 18.73 -40.50
C ALA A 32 5.11 17.98 -39.25
N LYS A 33 6.29 18.36 -38.73
CA LYS A 33 6.81 17.83 -37.46
C LYS A 33 5.89 18.16 -36.27
N LYS A 34 5.36 19.39 -36.21
CA LYS A 34 4.41 19.81 -35.17
C LYS A 34 3.08 19.04 -35.27
N ALA A 35 2.58 18.82 -36.49
CA ALA A 35 1.37 18.03 -36.74
C ALA A 35 1.55 16.56 -36.32
N TYR A 36 2.67 15.93 -36.71
CA TYR A 36 3.01 14.58 -36.27
C TYR A 36 3.04 14.46 -34.75
N ARG A 37 3.74 15.38 -34.07
CA ARG A 37 3.84 15.37 -32.61
C ARG A 37 2.47 15.52 -31.94
N LYS A 38 1.60 16.39 -32.48
CA LYS A 38 0.23 16.56 -31.99
C LYS A 38 -0.60 15.27 -32.15
N GLY A 39 -0.56 14.65 -33.33
CA GLY A 39 -1.26 13.38 -33.59
C GLY A 39 -0.71 12.21 -32.78
N TYR A 40 0.61 12.14 -32.63
CA TYR A 40 1.27 11.16 -31.79
C TYR A 40 0.88 11.30 -30.31
N ILE A 41 0.93 12.51 -29.75
CA ILE A 41 0.52 12.74 -28.35
C ILE A 41 -0.96 12.39 -28.14
N LEU A 42 -1.82 12.74 -29.10
CA LEU A 42 -3.25 12.47 -29.02
C LEU A 42 -3.55 10.97 -29.08
N SER A 43 -2.94 10.25 -30.02
CA SER A 43 -3.07 8.80 -30.13
C SER A 43 -2.45 8.07 -28.94
N TYR A 44 -1.32 8.55 -28.41
CA TYR A 44 -0.70 8.04 -27.19
C TYR A 44 -1.62 8.22 -25.98
N ARG A 45 -2.20 9.43 -25.79
CA ARG A 45 -3.17 9.69 -24.72
C ARG A 45 -4.43 8.84 -24.87
N LYS A 46 -4.91 8.62 -26.10
CA LYS A 46 -6.05 7.74 -26.38
C LYS A 46 -5.75 6.29 -25.99
N LYS A 47 -4.58 5.76 -26.37
CA LYS A 47 -4.11 4.42 -25.98
C LYS A 47 -3.92 4.30 -24.46
N GLN A 48 -3.35 5.32 -23.82
CA GLN A 48 -3.21 5.38 -22.36
C GLN A 48 -4.57 5.30 -21.66
N ARG A 49 -5.57 6.10 -22.08
CA ARG A 49 -6.92 6.05 -21.49
C ARG A 49 -7.61 4.69 -21.67
N ALA A 50 -7.38 4.01 -22.81
CA ALA A 50 -7.92 2.68 -23.04
C ALA A 50 -7.28 1.62 -22.12
N ASN A 51 -5.97 1.71 -21.88
CA ASN A 51 -5.22 0.72 -21.11
C ASN A 51 -5.16 1.03 -19.60
N LYS A 52 -5.33 2.29 -19.23
CA LYS A 52 -5.24 2.83 -17.86
C LYS A 52 -6.38 3.83 -17.66
N PRO A 53 -7.61 3.36 -17.40
CA PRO A 53 -8.71 4.25 -17.07
C PRO A 53 -8.36 5.02 -15.79
N GLU A 54 -8.49 6.34 -15.85
CA GLU A 54 -8.24 7.26 -14.73
C GLU A 54 -9.57 7.82 -14.23
N PHE A 55 -9.74 7.83 -12.91
CA PHE A 55 -10.91 8.39 -12.24
C PHE A 55 -10.44 9.51 -11.32
N ILE A 56 -11.09 10.66 -11.39
CA ILE A 56 -10.85 11.79 -10.49
C ILE A 56 -12.00 11.81 -9.48
N VAL A 57 -11.65 11.69 -8.21
CA VAL A 57 -12.62 11.74 -7.09
C VAL A 57 -12.28 12.94 -6.22
N PHE A 58 -13.25 13.82 -6.02
CA PHE A 58 -13.11 14.96 -5.12
C PHE A 58 -13.61 14.58 -3.73
N LEU A 59 -12.74 14.71 -2.72
CA LEU A 59 -13.09 14.45 -1.33
C LEU A 59 -13.39 15.77 -0.63
N SER A 60 -14.57 15.85 0.00
CA SER A 60 -14.95 17.02 0.79
C SER A 60 -14.15 17.07 2.08
N LYS A 61 -13.58 18.24 2.39
CA LYS A 61 -13.02 18.52 3.72
C LYS A 61 -14.11 18.92 4.71
N ILE A 62 -15.20 19.53 4.23
CA ILE A 62 -16.29 20.08 5.04
C ILE A 62 -17.06 18.94 5.74
N ASN A 63 -17.33 17.86 5.01
CA ASN A 63 -18.05 16.70 5.56
C ASN A 63 -17.11 15.70 6.27
N GLY A 64 -15.81 16.01 6.33
CA GLY A 64 -14.80 15.16 6.96
C GLY A 64 -14.37 13.93 6.16
N ASP A 65 -14.82 13.75 4.92
CA ASP A 65 -14.51 12.58 4.08
C ASP A 65 -13.00 12.39 3.92
N TYR A 66 -12.30 13.48 3.57
CA TYR A 66 -10.85 13.46 3.41
C TYR A 66 -10.14 13.05 4.70
N SER A 67 -10.56 13.59 5.85
CA SER A 67 -9.94 13.33 7.15
C SER A 67 -10.14 11.88 7.57
N ARG A 68 -11.34 11.33 7.37
CA ARG A 68 -11.66 9.92 7.66
C ARG A 68 -10.82 8.96 6.81
N ILE A 69 -10.76 9.22 5.50
CA ILE A 69 -9.99 8.39 4.57
C ILE A 69 -8.49 8.49 4.85
N SER A 70 -8.00 9.69 5.15
CA SER A 70 -6.58 9.92 5.49
C SER A 70 -6.18 9.20 6.77
N LEU A 71 -7.02 9.26 7.80
CA LEU A 71 -6.80 8.53 9.05
C LEU A 71 -6.79 7.01 8.82
N ALA A 72 -7.78 6.49 8.08
CA ALA A 72 -7.83 5.06 7.76
C ALA A 72 -6.61 4.61 6.94
N ALA A 73 -6.19 5.38 5.93
CA ALA A 73 -4.99 5.06 5.15
C ALA A 73 -3.72 4.97 6.03
N LYS A 74 -3.59 5.88 7.01
CA LYS A 74 -2.49 5.85 8.00
C LYS A 74 -2.54 4.62 8.89
N GLN A 75 -3.72 4.26 9.40
CA GLN A 75 -3.91 3.05 10.22
C GLN A 75 -3.52 1.78 9.46
N HIS A 76 -3.78 1.73 8.15
CA HIS A 76 -3.42 0.64 7.27
C HIS A 76 -2.00 0.77 6.65
N ARG A 77 -1.18 1.72 7.14
CA ARG A 77 0.22 1.94 6.73
C ARG A 77 0.42 2.04 5.21
N MET A 78 -0.51 2.68 4.50
CA MET A 78 -0.44 2.81 3.04
C MET A 78 -0.86 4.20 2.54
N PRO A 79 -0.42 4.61 1.33
CA PRO A 79 -0.85 5.87 0.72
C PRO A 79 -2.37 5.92 0.52
N ILE A 80 -2.97 7.11 0.62
CA ILE A 80 -4.42 7.33 0.49
C ILE A 80 -4.98 6.75 -0.82
N THR A 81 -4.28 6.96 -1.94
CA THR A 81 -4.71 6.45 -3.26
C THR A 81 -4.69 4.92 -3.32
N THR A 82 -3.67 4.30 -2.73
CA THR A 82 -3.57 2.84 -2.60
C THR A 82 -4.67 2.29 -1.69
N PHE A 83 -4.94 2.97 -0.57
CA PHE A 83 -6.01 2.62 0.35
C PHE A 83 -7.36 2.67 -0.34
N LEU A 84 -7.71 3.76 -1.03
CA LEU A 84 -8.97 3.89 -1.75
C LEU A 84 -9.19 2.77 -2.76
N ARG A 85 -8.16 2.45 -3.55
CA ARG A 85 -8.22 1.34 -4.50
C ARG A 85 -8.40 0.00 -3.79
N ALA A 86 -7.61 -0.25 -2.74
CA ALA A 86 -7.69 -1.49 -1.98
C ALA A 86 -9.07 -1.64 -1.31
N SER A 87 -9.62 -0.57 -0.75
CA SER A 87 -10.94 -0.55 -0.11
C SER A 87 -12.07 -0.81 -1.08
N ALA A 88 -12.05 -0.18 -2.25
CA ALA A 88 -13.04 -0.43 -3.29
C ALA A 88 -13.01 -1.90 -3.74
N LEU A 89 -11.83 -2.45 -4.02
CA LEU A 89 -11.69 -3.86 -4.43
C LEU A 89 -12.05 -4.83 -3.31
N ALA A 90 -11.65 -4.53 -2.07
CA ALA A 90 -11.95 -5.35 -0.91
C ALA A 90 -13.46 -5.43 -0.66
N TYR A 91 -14.15 -4.29 -0.75
CA TYR A 91 -15.61 -4.22 -0.63
C TYR A 91 -16.31 -5.02 -1.73
N THR A 92 -15.91 -4.85 -3.00
CA THR A 92 -16.47 -5.62 -4.13
C THR A 92 -16.25 -7.13 -3.97
N ASN A 93 -15.06 -7.52 -3.47
CA ASN A 93 -14.70 -8.92 -3.30
C ASN A 93 -15.14 -9.52 -1.96
N LYS A 94 -15.83 -8.75 -1.10
CA LYS A 94 -16.19 -9.14 0.27
C LYS A 94 -15.00 -9.65 1.09
N THR A 95 -13.85 -9.00 0.93
CA THR A 95 -12.61 -9.32 1.66
C THR A 95 -12.22 -8.18 2.60
N TYR A 96 -11.44 -8.48 3.64
CA TYR A 96 -10.94 -7.48 4.58
C TYR A 96 -9.60 -6.90 4.12
N ILE A 97 -9.43 -5.60 4.32
CA ILE A 97 -8.11 -4.97 4.19
C ILE A 97 -7.38 -5.18 5.51
N VAL A 98 -6.28 -5.92 5.46
CA VAL A 98 -5.44 -6.13 6.63
C VAL A 98 -4.59 -4.87 6.87
N PRO A 99 -4.59 -4.29 8.09
CA PRO A 99 -3.79 -3.10 8.42
C PRO A 99 -2.28 -3.30 8.34
N ASP A 100 -1.82 -4.51 8.68
CA ASP A 100 -0.41 -4.87 8.63
C ASP A 100 -0.23 -6.29 8.10
N ARG A 101 0.20 -6.39 6.84
CA ARG A 101 0.45 -7.68 6.17
C ARG A 101 1.63 -8.43 6.79
N LEU A 102 2.60 -7.73 7.39
CA LEU A 102 3.73 -8.37 8.06
C LEU A 102 3.26 -9.03 9.36
N GLN A 103 2.42 -8.35 10.13
CA GLN A 103 1.84 -8.94 11.35
C GLN A 103 0.98 -10.17 11.06
N VAL A 104 0.19 -10.15 9.98
CA VAL A 104 -0.58 -11.33 9.57
C VAL A 104 0.32 -12.46 9.04
N ALA A 105 1.43 -12.11 8.38
CA ALA A 105 2.42 -13.10 7.97
C ALA A 105 3.13 -13.75 9.17
N GLU A 106 3.46 -12.98 10.21
CA GLU A 106 4.00 -13.50 11.47
C GLU A 106 3.01 -14.45 12.14
N LEU A 107 1.74 -14.07 12.22
CA LEU A 107 0.66 -14.90 12.75
C LEU A 107 0.50 -16.21 11.97
N LYS A 108 0.53 -16.14 10.64
CA LYS A 108 0.51 -17.32 9.77
C LYS A 108 1.74 -18.21 10.00
N GLY A 109 2.91 -17.61 10.24
CA GLY A 109 4.13 -18.31 10.58
C GLY A 109 4.00 -19.09 11.89
N LEU A 110 3.49 -18.46 12.94
CA LEU A 110 3.24 -19.10 14.23
C LEU A 110 2.26 -20.27 14.12
N LEU A 111 1.17 -20.11 13.35
CA LEU A 111 0.21 -21.18 13.09
C LEU A 111 0.83 -22.36 12.34
N SER A 112 1.66 -22.06 11.34
CA SER A 112 2.34 -23.09 10.55
C SER A 112 3.34 -23.88 11.40
N GLN A 113 4.04 -23.21 12.32
CA GLN A 113 4.92 -23.88 13.29
C GLN A 113 4.13 -24.80 14.21
N CYS A 114 3.00 -24.34 14.77
CA CYS A 114 2.14 -25.18 15.60
C CYS A 114 1.64 -26.42 14.86
N LEU A 115 1.22 -26.26 13.60
CA LEU A 115 0.76 -27.37 12.76
C LEU A 115 1.87 -28.40 12.51
N ASN A 116 3.07 -27.95 12.17
CA ASN A 116 4.21 -28.83 11.91
C ASN A 116 4.60 -29.63 13.17
N GLU A 117 4.51 -29.02 14.34
CA GLU A 117 4.79 -29.67 15.62
C GLU A 117 3.73 -30.73 15.96
N ILE A 118 2.45 -30.41 15.79
CA ILE A 118 1.35 -31.38 15.92
C ILE A 118 1.57 -32.56 14.96
N GLN A 119 1.89 -32.29 13.69
CA GLN A 119 2.18 -33.34 12.71
C GLN A 119 3.37 -34.20 13.14
N THR A 120 4.43 -33.61 13.69
CA THR A 120 5.59 -34.35 14.20
C THR A 120 5.20 -35.30 15.34
N ILE A 121 4.32 -34.86 16.24
CA ILE A 121 3.78 -35.67 17.35
C ILE A 121 2.89 -36.82 16.82
N VAL A 122 2.08 -36.55 15.79
CA VAL A 122 1.15 -37.53 15.20
C VAL A 122 1.89 -38.59 14.38
N ILE A 123 2.93 -38.20 13.64
CA ILE A 123 3.71 -39.10 12.77
C ILE A 123 4.66 -39.98 13.60
N GLN A 124 5.19 -39.47 14.72
CA GLN A 124 6.02 -40.28 15.63
C GLN A 124 5.13 -41.26 16.42
N LYS A 125 5.10 -42.53 15.99
CA LYS A 125 4.66 -43.68 16.81
C LYS A 125 5.64 -43.91 17.95
N GLU A 126 5.68 -43.01 18.93
CA GLU A 126 6.48 -43.22 20.14
C GLU A 126 5.88 -44.36 20.97
N LYS A 127 6.72 -45.32 21.30
CA LYS A 127 6.40 -46.55 22.04
C LYS A 127 6.03 -46.29 23.51
N TYR A 128 6.23 -45.06 24.00
CA TYR A 128 6.06 -44.67 25.41
C TYR A 128 5.18 -43.42 25.55
N PHE A 129 4.14 -43.53 26.37
CA PHE A 129 3.07 -42.54 26.58
C PHE A 129 3.57 -41.20 27.20
N TRP A 130 4.60 -41.25 28.04
CA TRP A 130 5.13 -40.09 28.77
C TRP A 130 5.77 -39.01 27.88
N GLY A 131 6.42 -39.39 26.78
CA GLY A 131 7.01 -38.44 25.82
C GLY A 131 5.95 -37.65 25.03
N LYS A 132 4.79 -38.27 24.79
CA LYS A 132 3.65 -37.60 24.14
C LYS A 132 3.04 -36.52 25.03
N GLU A 133 2.88 -36.78 26.32
CA GLU A 133 2.20 -35.84 27.23
C GLU A 133 2.96 -34.51 27.39
N GLN A 134 4.29 -34.56 27.47
CA GLN A 134 5.10 -33.33 27.48
C GLN A 134 5.00 -32.55 26.16
N LYS A 135 4.96 -33.25 25.02
CA LYS A 135 4.81 -32.60 23.71
C LYS A 135 3.42 -31.99 23.53
N PHE A 136 2.36 -32.64 24.01
CA PHE A 136 1.00 -32.07 24.03
C PHE A 136 0.92 -30.80 24.90
N LYS A 137 1.49 -30.82 26.11
CA LYS A 137 1.59 -29.62 26.96
C LYS A 137 2.38 -28.48 26.30
N GLY A 138 3.37 -28.81 25.47
CA GLY A 138 4.12 -27.83 24.69
C GLY A 138 3.29 -27.16 23.59
N VAL A 139 2.47 -27.94 22.88
CA VAL A 139 1.51 -27.45 21.87
C VAL A 139 0.43 -26.59 22.54
N GLU A 140 -0.12 -27.05 23.67
CA GLU A 140 -1.17 -26.35 24.41
C GLU A 140 -0.72 -24.96 24.88
N LYS A 141 0.45 -24.84 25.51
CA LYS A 141 1.04 -23.54 25.88
C LYS A 141 1.28 -22.61 24.68
N ARG A 142 1.57 -23.17 23.51
CA ARG A 142 1.80 -22.38 22.28
C ARG A 142 0.50 -21.93 21.66
N ILE A 143 -0.54 -22.76 21.68
CA ILE A 143 -1.90 -22.36 21.30
C ILE A 143 -2.38 -21.24 22.22
N GLU A 144 -2.22 -21.37 23.54
CA GLU A 144 -2.56 -20.30 24.52
C GLU A 144 -1.82 -18.99 24.23
N LYS A 145 -0.51 -19.06 23.92
CA LYS A 145 0.27 -17.88 23.53
C LYS A 145 -0.27 -17.25 22.24
N LEU A 146 -0.66 -18.08 21.27
CA LEU A 146 -1.18 -17.65 19.98
C LEU A 146 -2.57 -16.99 20.14
N GLU A 147 -3.44 -17.56 20.97
CA GLU A 147 -4.73 -16.97 21.36
C GLU A 147 -4.56 -15.65 22.12
N THR A 148 -3.54 -15.56 22.97
CA THR A 148 -3.20 -14.33 23.70
C THR A 148 -2.73 -13.23 22.73
N GLU A 149 -1.83 -13.54 21.80
CA GLU A 149 -1.35 -12.57 20.81
C GLU A 149 -2.45 -12.18 19.82
N ILE A 150 -3.32 -13.10 19.40
CA ILE A 150 -4.50 -12.80 18.58
C ILE A 150 -5.44 -11.88 19.36
N SER A 151 -5.75 -12.18 20.62
CA SER A 151 -6.66 -11.34 21.41
C SER A 151 -6.07 -9.95 21.65
N GLN A 152 -4.78 -9.85 21.96
CA GLN A 152 -4.11 -8.56 22.17
C GLN A 152 -3.96 -7.74 20.87
N LYS A 153 -3.62 -8.36 19.75
CA LYS A 153 -3.36 -7.64 18.48
C LYS A 153 -4.61 -7.40 17.63
N LEU A 154 -5.60 -8.28 17.70
CA LEU A 154 -6.78 -8.23 16.81
C LEU A 154 -8.08 -7.85 17.53
N LYS A 155 -8.25 -8.11 18.83
CA LYS A 155 -9.52 -7.83 19.54
C LYS A 155 -9.52 -6.51 20.32
N GLN A 156 -8.37 -6.01 20.76
CA GLN A 156 -8.26 -4.73 21.49
C GLN A 156 -7.06 -3.93 21.00
N PRO A 157 -7.16 -3.21 19.88
CA PRO A 157 -6.20 -2.15 19.60
C PRO A 157 -6.23 -1.17 20.78
N TYR A 158 -5.06 -0.89 21.37
CA TYR A 158 -4.95 0.03 22.50
C TYR A 158 -5.72 1.32 22.22
N THR A 159 -6.49 1.78 23.19
CA THR A 159 -7.05 3.14 23.09
C THR A 159 -5.90 4.14 23.08
N LEU A 160 -6.15 5.35 22.56
CA LEU A 160 -5.13 6.39 22.53
C LEU A 160 -4.59 6.68 23.94
N GLU A 161 -5.45 6.61 24.97
CA GLU A 161 -5.05 6.77 26.36
C GLU A 161 -4.11 5.65 26.83
N GLU A 162 -4.43 4.40 26.54
CA GLU A 162 -3.60 3.24 26.91
C GLU A 162 -2.23 3.28 26.23
N LEU A 163 -2.18 3.70 24.97
CA LEU A 163 -0.94 3.82 24.21
C LEU A 163 -0.05 4.95 24.74
N VAL A 164 -0.66 6.07 25.14
CA VAL A 164 0.05 7.19 25.77
C VAL A 164 0.59 6.78 27.14
N LEU A 165 -0.21 6.13 27.98
CA LEU A 165 0.23 5.65 29.29
C LEU A 165 1.41 4.69 29.18
N LYS A 166 1.33 3.73 28.25
CA LYS A 166 2.40 2.74 28.03
C LYS A 166 3.70 3.36 27.53
N GLU A 167 3.63 4.36 26.64
CA GLU A 167 4.84 5.07 26.18
C GLU A 167 5.38 6.05 27.23
N ILE A 168 4.55 6.58 28.14
CA ILE A 168 5.00 7.35 29.30
C ILE A 168 5.76 6.45 30.29
N GLU A 169 5.26 5.24 30.55
CA GLU A 169 5.94 4.26 31.40
C GLU A 169 7.28 3.81 30.80
N ARG A 170 7.32 3.61 29.49
CA ARG A 170 8.52 3.18 28.77
C ARG A 170 9.54 4.29 28.59
N LYS A 171 9.09 5.54 28.44
CA LYS A 171 9.93 6.73 28.19
C LYS A 171 9.35 7.93 28.96
N PRO A 172 9.84 8.23 30.17
CA PRO A 172 9.34 9.36 30.96
C PRO A 172 9.46 10.71 30.25
N GLU A 173 10.47 10.88 29.39
CA GLU A 173 10.69 12.08 28.57
C GLU A 173 9.55 12.33 27.56
N PHE A 174 8.83 11.29 27.16
CA PHE A 174 7.70 11.40 26.26
C PHE A 174 6.58 12.22 26.89
N LYS A 175 6.34 12.09 28.20
CA LYS A 175 5.35 12.88 28.95
C LYS A 175 5.65 14.38 28.85
N VAL A 176 6.91 14.76 29.03
CA VAL A 176 7.36 16.16 28.99
C VAL A 176 7.17 16.75 27.60
N ARG A 177 7.54 16.00 26.55
CA ARG A 177 7.34 16.42 25.15
C ARG A 177 5.87 16.49 24.78
N LEU A 178 5.04 15.56 25.25
CA LEU A 178 3.61 15.54 24.99
C LEU A 178 2.93 16.76 25.61
N LEU A 179 3.23 17.07 26.87
CA LEU A 179 2.70 18.27 27.55
C LEU A 179 3.15 19.57 26.88
N ALA A 180 4.42 19.66 26.47
CA ALA A 180 4.92 20.82 25.73
C ALA A 180 4.21 21.00 24.37
N THR A 181 3.86 19.90 23.70
CA THR A 181 3.16 19.92 22.41
C THR A 181 1.67 20.26 22.57
N LEU A 182 1.03 19.82 23.65
CA LEU A 182 -0.36 20.17 23.95
C LEU A 182 -0.48 21.65 24.34
N ASN A 183 0.43 22.14 25.19
CA ASN A 183 0.45 23.55 25.60
C ASN A 183 0.73 24.52 24.45
N SER A 184 1.57 24.13 23.49
CA SER A 184 1.82 24.96 22.29
C SER A 184 0.62 25.02 21.35
N TYR A 185 -0.23 23.99 21.34
CA TYR A 185 -1.48 23.96 20.59
C TYR A 185 -2.58 24.82 21.23
N ASP A 186 -2.69 24.84 22.56
CA ASP A 186 -3.66 25.69 23.28
C ASP A 186 -3.34 27.19 23.14
N HIS A 187 -2.06 27.57 23.14
CA HIS A 187 -1.67 28.97 22.90
C HIS A 187 -1.94 29.45 21.47
N GLN A 188 -1.94 28.56 20.47
CA GLN A 188 -2.31 28.93 19.10
C GLN A 188 -3.83 29.12 18.91
N ASN A 189 -4.65 28.50 19.76
CA ASN A 189 -6.12 28.61 19.70
C ASN A 189 -6.71 29.75 20.57
N GLN A 190 -5.91 30.41 21.43
CA GLN A 190 -6.35 31.57 22.21
C GLN A 190 -6.06 32.92 21.52
N ILE A 191 -5.36 32.92 20.38
CA ILE A 191 -4.99 34.13 19.61
C ILE A 191 -5.86 34.26 18.34
N ALA A 192 -6.91 33.43 18.19
CA ALA A 192 -7.88 33.51 17.09
C ALA A 192 -9.19 34.16 17.54
#